data_AF-A0A524FI78-F1
#
_entry.id   AF-A0A524FI78-F1
#
_cell.length_a   1.000
_cell.length_b   1.000
_cell.length_c   1.000
_cell.angle_alpha   90.00
_cell.angle_beta   90.00
_cell.angle_gamma   90.00
#
_symmetry.space_group_name_H-M   'P 1'
#
loop_
_entity.id
_entity.type
_entity.pdbx_description
1 polymer ?
#
loop_
_entity_poly.entity_id
_entity_poly.type
_entity_poly.pdbx_seq_one_letter_code
_entity_poly.pdbx_strand_id
1 'polypeptide(L)'
;MVTQINQYEEGNILEWKWASDNELIPSPFFTSCYFIDGILIDSGAPASVTEFRNYVKSLIKKQEIKECIITHSHEDHSGGAHMLQNEFKIPIYADEKVIAFFREESKYPDYRQLAWGEKRKPFIAQKVSNKVISLKKNYTFDIFSMPGHAPELIALIEKSQEWAFVSDAVQPRYKMIFGNNSDIQENVSLIFKSMVNLLDYTKDFADLKLFISGQGVYSRSLIEQKIEEITNLHLKVHNLYSKYLKEYDEESKIFRKILKDIFRRETAIGKLTKGDLSVMNLIKSLYEWDL
;
A
#
# COMPACT_ATOMS: atom_id res chain seq x y z
N MET A 1 -20.70 -0.01 7.49
CA MET A 1 -19.44 0.00 6.73
C MET A 1 -19.56 0.96 5.58
N VAL A 2 -18.46 1.40 4.96
CA VAL A 2 -18.52 2.32 3.82
C VAL A 2 -18.01 1.62 2.57
N THR A 3 -18.89 1.35 1.61
CA THR A 3 -18.51 0.87 0.28
C THR A 3 -18.85 1.92 -0.78
N GLN A 4 -17.94 2.09 -1.74
CA GLN A 4 -18.12 3.00 -2.88
C GLN A 4 -17.61 2.33 -4.14
N ILE A 5 -18.26 2.61 -5.28
CA ILE A 5 -17.78 2.18 -6.59
C ILE A 5 -17.57 3.43 -7.42
N ASN A 6 -16.33 3.70 -7.78
CA ASN A 6 -15.96 4.80 -8.67
C ASN A 6 -15.61 4.26 -10.05
N GLN A 7 -15.75 5.11 -11.06
CA GLN A 7 -15.45 4.81 -12.45
C GLN A 7 -14.47 5.85 -12.97
N TYR A 8 -13.43 5.38 -13.67
CA TYR A 8 -12.43 6.22 -14.31
C TYR A 8 -12.29 5.81 -15.77
N GLU A 9 -11.72 6.71 -16.58
CA GLU A 9 -11.39 6.44 -18.00
C GLU A 9 -12.60 5.90 -18.76
N GLU A 10 -13.71 6.65 -18.76
CA GLU A 10 -14.98 6.30 -19.41
C GLU A 10 -15.60 4.96 -18.92
N GLY A 11 -15.27 4.56 -17.70
CA GLY A 11 -15.77 3.32 -17.08
C GLY A 11 -14.94 2.08 -17.41
N ASN A 12 -13.79 2.24 -18.07
CA ASN A 12 -12.83 1.15 -18.32
C ASN A 12 -12.14 0.67 -17.04
N ILE A 13 -12.03 1.56 -16.04
CA ILE A 13 -11.47 1.25 -14.72
C ILE A 13 -12.58 1.40 -13.70
N LEU A 14 -12.87 0.31 -12.99
CA LEU A 14 -13.78 0.33 -11.84
C LEU A 14 -12.95 0.23 -10.56
N GLU A 15 -13.17 1.15 -9.64
CA GLU A 15 -12.59 1.10 -8.31
C GLU A 15 -13.69 0.72 -7.32
N TRP A 16 -13.49 -0.38 -6.61
CA TRP A 16 -14.29 -0.71 -5.44
C TRP A 16 -13.52 -0.32 -4.19
N LYS A 17 -14.15 0.48 -3.33
CA LYS A 17 -13.56 0.96 -2.09
C LYS A 17 -14.27 0.39 -0.90
N TRP A 18 -13.51 0.15 0.16
CA TRP A 18 -14.06 -0.26 1.44
C TRP A 18 -13.32 0.37 2.60
N ALA A 19 -14.08 0.75 3.62
CA ALA A 19 -13.57 1.09 4.94
C ALA A 19 -14.49 0.51 6.02
N SER A 20 -13.88 0.12 7.14
CA SER A 20 -14.60 -0.22 8.36
C SER A 20 -15.38 0.99 8.88
N ASP A 21 -16.61 0.76 9.34
CA ASP A 21 -17.43 1.73 10.08
C ASP A 21 -17.39 1.49 11.59
N ASN A 22 -16.42 0.73 12.07
CA ASN A 22 -16.28 0.51 13.50
C ASN A 22 -16.21 1.86 14.23
N GLU A 23 -17.09 2.09 15.21
CA GLU A 23 -17.23 3.36 15.91
C GLU A 23 -15.93 3.81 16.64
N LEU A 24 -15.03 2.87 16.91
CA LEU A 24 -13.72 3.15 17.51
C LEU A 24 -12.71 3.73 16.49
N ILE A 25 -13.04 3.73 15.20
CA ILE A 25 -12.21 4.28 14.12
C ILE A 25 -12.70 5.70 13.83
N PRO A 26 -11.93 6.75 14.18
CA PRO A 26 -12.41 8.14 14.17
C PRO A 26 -12.68 8.70 12.77
N SER A 27 -12.11 8.08 11.73
CA SER A 27 -12.31 8.45 10.34
C SER A 27 -12.11 7.21 9.45
N PRO A 28 -12.94 7.00 8.42
CA PRO A 28 -12.77 5.88 7.49
C PRO A 28 -11.34 5.79 6.96
N PHE A 29 -10.74 4.60 7.08
CA PHE A 29 -9.47 4.28 6.45
C PHE A 29 -9.76 3.33 5.30
N PHE A 30 -9.63 3.85 4.08
CA PHE A 30 -10.05 3.15 2.87
C PHE A 30 -8.93 2.29 2.31
N THR A 31 -9.30 1.10 1.87
CA THR A 31 -8.57 0.28 0.89
C THR A 31 -9.38 0.23 -0.41
N SER A 32 -8.72 -0.03 -1.52
CA SER A 32 -9.33 -0.07 -2.85
C SER A 32 -8.92 -1.32 -3.63
N CYS A 33 -9.84 -1.80 -4.45
CA CYS A 33 -9.58 -2.84 -5.45
C CYS A 33 -9.95 -2.28 -6.81
N TYR A 34 -9.11 -2.51 -7.81
CA TYR A 34 -9.35 -2.03 -9.17
C TYR A 34 -9.71 -3.17 -10.10
N PHE A 35 -10.58 -2.91 -11.06
CA PHE A 35 -10.95 -3.85 -12.10
C PHE A 35 -10.83 -3.20 -13.47
N ILE A 36 -10.00 -3.79 -14.33
CA ILE A 36 -9.72 -3.32 -15.69
C ILE A 36 -9.65 -4.53 -16.61
N ASP A 37 -10.59 -4.62 -17.57
CA ASP A 37 -10.59 -5.64 -18.65
C ASP A 37 -10.16 -7.05 -18.19
N GLY A 38 -10.91 -7.61 -17.23
CA GLY A 38 -10.70 -8.95 -16.68
C GLY A 38 -9.57 -9.08 -15.66
N ILE A 39 -8.78 -8.04 -15.40
CA ILE A 39 -7.78 -8.01 -14.34
C ILE A 39 -8.37 -7.36 -13.10
N LEU A 40 -8.34 -8.07 -11.97
CA LEU A 40 -8.64 -7.52 -10.66
C LEU A 40 -7.32 -7.22 -9.92
N ILE A 41 -7.14 -6.02 -9.41
CA ILE A 41 -5.97 -5.61 -8.63
C ILE A 41 -6.43 -5.50 -7.18
N ASP A 42 -5.81 -6.29 -6.31
CA ASP A 42 -6.17 -6.51 -4.91
C ASP A 42 -7.58 -7.08 -4.68
N SER A 43 -7.86 -7.42 -3.42
CA SER A 43 -9.02 -8.20 -3.00
C SER A 43 -9.68 -7.72 -1.70
N GLY A 44 -9.28 -6.56 -1.20
CA GLY A 44 -9.87 -5.93 -0.02
C GLY A 44 -9.50 -6.65 1.28
N ALA A 45 -10.13 -6.23 2.37
CA ALA A 45 -9.85 -6.71 3.73
C ALA A 45 -10.66 -7.97 4.09
N PRO A 46 -10.21 -8.78 5.08
CA PRO A 46 -11.01 -9.92 5.56
C PRO A 46 -12.42 -9.55 6.04
N ALA A 47 -12.58 -8.39 6.68
CA ALA A 47 -13.89 -7.88 7.11
C ALA A 47 -14.79 -7.46 5.94
N SER A 48 -14.24 -7.28 4.74
CA SER A 48 -14.98 -6.79 3.57
C SER A 48 -15.42 -7.89 2.61
N VAL A 49 -15.16 -9.16 2.95
CA VAL A 49 -15.39 -10.31 2.06
C VAL A 49 -16.84 -10.42 1.61
N THR A 50 -17.81 -10.04 2.44
CA THR A 50 -19.24 -10.12 2.10
C THR A 50 -19.61 -9.16 0.97
N GLU A 51 -19.19 -7.90 1.09
CA GLU A 51 -19.46 -6.83 0.13
C GLU A 51 -18.64 -7.04 -1.13
N PHE A 52 -17.39 -7.45 -0.96
CA PHE A 52 -16.51 -7.73 -2.07
C PHE A 52 -17.03 -8.92 -2.90
N ARG A 53 -17.56 -9.96 -2.26
CA ARG A 53 -18.25 -11.07 -2.95
C ARG A 53 -19.42 -10.57 -3.79
N ASN A 54 -20.22 -9.64 -3.26
CA ASN A 54 -21.35 -9.08 -4.01
C ASN A 54 -20.88 -8.24 -5.20
N TYR A 55 -19.80 -7.46 -5.02
CA TYR A 55 -19.16 -6.72 -6.10
C TYR A 55 -18.65 -7.66 -7.21
N VAL A 56 -17.88 -8.70 -6.85
CA VAL A 56 -17.37 -9.72 -7.78
C VAL A 56 -18.51 -10.42 -8.53
N LYS A 57 -19.59 -10.81 -7.85
CA LYS A 57 -20.80 -11.35 -8.51
C LYS A 57 -21.40 -10.38 -9.52
N SER A 58 -21.37 -9.08 -9.24
CA SER A 58 -21.87 -8.06 -10.17
C SER A 58 -20.97 -7.88 -11.39
N LEU A 59 -19.65 -8.04 -11.23
CA LEU A 59 -18.69 -7.97 -12.33
C LEU A 59 -18.83 -9.18 -13.26
N ILE A 60 -18.90 -10.40 -12.71
CA ILE A 60 -18.97 -11.65 -13.49
C ILE A 60 -20.24 -11.73 -14.35
N LYS A 61 -21.32 -11.06 -13.95
CA LYS A 61 -22.52 -10.92 -14.79
C LYS A 61 -22.29 -10.10 -16.06
N LYS A 62 -21.26 -9.25 -16.09
CA LYS A 62 -20.96 -8.31 -17.17
C LYS A 62 -19.74 -8.73 -17.98
N GLN A 63 -18.68 -9.19 -17.33
CA GLN A 63 -17.49 -9.74 -17.99
C GLN A 63 -16.76 -10.75 -17.11
N GLU A 64 -15.97 -11.62 -17.74
CA GLU A 64 -15.09 -12.55 -17.06
C GLU A 64 -14.00 -11.83 -16.26
N ILE A 65 -13.69 -12.37 -15.07
CA ILE A 65 -12.49 -12.00 -14.31
C ILE A 65 -11.45 -13.08 -14.60
N LYS A 66 -10.43 -12.71 -15.38
CA LYS A 66 -9.35 -13.60 -15.82
C LYS A 66 -8.45 -13.99 -14.66
N GLU A 67 -8.03 -13.00 -13.86
CA GLU A 67 -7.08 -13.19 -12.77
C GLU A 67 -7.14 -12.03 -11.77
N CYS A 68 -6.65 -12.29 -10.56
CA CYS A 68 -6.43 -11.28 -9.55
C CYS A 68 -4.93 -11.15 -9.24
N ILE A 69 -4.41 -9.92 -9.25
CA ILE A 69 -3.04 -9.57 -8.92
C ILE A 69 -3.04 -8.89 -7.56
N ILE A 70 -2.38 -9.49 -6.57
CA ILE A 70 -2.21 -8.90 -5.24
C ILE A 70 -0.93 -8.06 -5.24
N THR A 71 -1.04 -6.79 -4.88
CA THR A 71 0.04 -5.81 -4.93
C THR A 71 1.07 -6.02 -3.83
N HIS A 72 0.64 -6.42 -2.63
CA HIS A 72 1.50 -6.77 -1.50
C HIS A 72 0.77 -7.59 -0.42
N SER A 73 1.51 -8.03 0.60
CA SER A 73 1.05 -9.00 1.61
C SER A 73 -0.04 -8.53 2.57
N HIS A 74 -0.24 -7.22 2.75
CA HIS A 74 -1.12 -6.70 3.80
C HIS A 74 -2.58 -7.19 3.63
N GLU A 75 -3.23 -7.36 4.77
CA GLU A 75 -4.54 -7.99 4.88
C GLU A 75 -5.64 -7.22 4.14
N ASP A 76 -5.57 -5.89 4.12
CA ASP A 76 -6.53 -5.01 3.45
C ASP A 76 -6.44 -5.06 1.92
N HIS A 77 -5.44 -5.76 1.39
CA HIS A 77 -5.25 -6.02 -0.04
C HIS A 77 -5.49 -7.50 -0.39
N SER A 78 -5.20 -8.41 0.53
CA SER A 78 -5.18 -9.86 0.28
C SER A 78 -6.33 -10.64 0.97
N GLY A 79 -7.21 -9.95 1.69
CA GLY A 79 -8.25 -10.54 2.53
C GLY A 79 -9.34 -11.29 1.77
N GLY A 80 -9.71 -10.82 0.57
CA GLY A 80 -10.71 -11.46 -0.29
C GLY A 80 -10.18 -12.61 -1.14
N ALA A 81 -8.87 -12.78 -1.27
CA ALA A 81 -8.26 -13.72 -2.21
C ALA A 81 -8.64 -15.19 -1.96
N HIS A 82 -8.80 -15.61 -0.70
CA HIS A 82 -9.32 -16.95 -0.39
C HIS A 82 -10.72 -17.18 -0.97
N MET A 83 -11.60 -16.17 -0.87
CA MET A 83 -12.96 -16.23 -1.41
C MET A 83 -12.92 -16.26 -2.94
N LEU A 84 -12.11 -15.40 -3.58
CA LEU A 84 -11.94 -15.38 -5.03
C LEU A 84 -11.50 -16.76 -5.58
N GLN A 85 -10.50 -17.36 -4.95
CA GLN A 85 -9.97 -18.67 -5.34
C GLN A 85 -10.98 -19.80 -5.14
N ASN A 86 -11.62 -19.88 -3.97
CA ASN A 86 -12.42 -21.05 -3.62
C ASN A 86 -13.84 -20.99 -4.18
N GLU A 87 -14.48 -19.82 -4.16
CA GLU A 87 -15.87 -19.64 -4.61
C GLU A 87 -15.95 -19.35 -6.11
N PHE A 88 -15.05 -18.53 -6.66
CA PHE A 88 -15.12 -18.07 -8.05
C PHE A 88 -14.08 -18.70 -8.97
N LYS A 89 -13.15 -19.50 -8.44
CA LYS A 89 -12.06 -20.14 -9.19
C LYS A 89 -11.16 -19.15 -9.95
N ILE A 90 -11.08 -17.91 -9.46
CA ILE A 90 -10.21 -16.88 -10.03
C ILE A 90 -8.77 -17.17 -9.58
N PRO A 91 -7.81 -17.33 -10.51
CA PRO A 91 -6.41 -17.51 -10.15
C PRO A 91 -5.83 -16.23 -9.54
N ILE A 92 -5.00 -16.40 -8.51
CA ILE A 92 -4.37 -15.32 -7.78
C ILE A 92 -2.87 -15.30 -8.09
N TYR A 93 -2.32 -14.12 -8.39
CA TYR A 93 -0.91 -13.90 -8.63
C TYR A 93 -0.36 -12.83 -7.71
N ALA A 94 0.93 -12.93 -7.37
CA ALA A 94 1.64 -11.96 -6.54
C ALA A 94 3.15 -12.06 -6.82
N ASP A 95 3.93 -11.18 -6.21
CA ASP A 95 5.39 -11.30 -6.17
C ASP A 95 5.82 -12.62 -5.51
N GLU A 96 6.93 -13.20 -5.97
CA GLU A 96 7.38 -14.51 -5.49
C GLU A 96 7.74 -14.54 -4.00
N LYS A 97 8.17 -13.41 -3.44
CA LYS A 97 8.60 -13.29 -2.04
C LYS A 97 7.47 -13.56 -1.05
N VAL A 98 6.22 -13.32 -1.43
CA VAL A 98 5.04 -13.44 -0.54
C VAL A 98 4.25 -14.74 -0.74
N ILE A 99 4.53 -15.52 -1.78
CA ILE A 99 3.74 -16.74 -2.09
C ILE A 99 3.69 -17.70 -0.90
N ALA A 100 4.81 -17.91 -0.21
CA ALA A 100 4.86 -18.81 0.95
C ALA A 100 3.99 -18.28 2.11
N PHE A 101 4.01 -16.98 2.37
CA PHE A 101 3.21 -16.32 3.40
C PHE A 101 1.70 -16.52 3.17
N PHE A 102 1.23 -16.47 1.92
CA PHE A 102 -0.19 -16.63 1.64
C PHE A 102 -0.77 -18.02 1.93
N ARG A 103 0.07 -19.05 2.03
CA ARG A 103 -0.36 -20.44 2.30
C ARG A 103 -0.82 -20.67 3.73
N GLU A 104 -0.41 -19.81 4.66
CA GLU A 104 -0.69 -19.96 6.08
C GLU A 104 -1.69 -18.91 6.56
N GLU A 105 -2.65 -19.27 7.42
CA GLU A 105 -3.54 -18.28 8.01
C GLU A 105 -2.72 -17.21 8.75
N SER A 106 -2.95 -15.93 8.43
CA SER A 106 -2.26 -14.82 9.08
C SER A 106 -3.19 -14.11 10.05
N LYS A 107 -2.76 -14.06 11.31
CA LYS A 107 -3.33 -13.23 12.38
C LYS A 107 -2.36 -12.11 12.69
N TYR A 108 -2.92 -10.95 13.00
CA TYR A 108 -2.20 -9.71 13.21
C TYR A 108 -2.70 -8.98 14.45
N PRO A 109 -2.01 -7.96 14.98
CA PRO A 109 -2.42 -7.27 16.19
C PRO A 109 -3.87 -6.74 16.15
N ASP A 110 -4.52 -6.71 17.31
CA ASP A 110 -5.95 -6.40 17.45
C ASP A 110 -6.36 -5.06 16.83
N TYR A 111 -5.49 -4.05 16.82
CA TYR A 111 -5.79 -2.76 16.20
C TYR A 111 -5.99 -2.87 14.68
N ARG A 112 -5.29 -3.79 14.01
CA ARG A 112 -5.49 -4.11 12.59
C ARG A 112 -6.71 -4.98 12.40
N GLN A 113 -6.96 -5.91 13.32
CA GLN A 113 -8.19 -6.70 13.31
C GLN A 113 -9.45 -5.84 13.40
N LEU A 114 -9.39 -4.76 14.19
CA LEU A 114 -10.47 -3.78 14.31
C LEU A 114 -10.77 -3.06 12.98
N ALA A 115 -9.73 -2.75 12.21
CA ALA A 115 -9.85 -2.06 10.93
C ALA A 115 -10.19 -3.02 9.78
N TRP A 116 -9.57 -4.19 9.74
CA TRP A 116 -9.51 -5.06 8.57
C TRP A 116 -10.14 -6.43 8.76
N GLY A 117 -10.54 -6.79 9.98
CA GLY A 117 -11.12 -8.10 10.32
C GLY A 117 -10.10 -9.03 10.98
N GLU A 118 -10.57 -10.10 11.63
CA GLU A 118 -9.75 -10.88 12.58
C GLU A 118 -8.51 -11.55 11.95
N LYS A 119 -8.63 -12.06 10.72
CA LYS A 119 -7.58 -12.89 10.12
C LYS A 119 -7.71 -13.02 8.60
N ARG A 120 -6.58 -13.14 7.93
CA ARG A 120 -6.51 -13.43 6.49
C ARG A 120 -6.45 -14.95 6.27
N LYS A 121 -7.48 -15.51 5.63
CA LYS A 121 -7.57 -16.95 5.33
C LYS A 121 -6.54 -17.38 4.28
N PRO A 122 -5.95 -18.59 4.38
CA PRO A 122 -4.91 -19.05 3.47
C PRO A 122 -5.42 -19.23 2.04
N PHE A 123 -4.57 -18.97 1.05
CA PHE A 123 -4.85 -19.20 -0.36
C PHE A 123 -3.55 -19.48 -1.12
N ILE A 124 -3.67 -20.08 -2.31
CA ILE A 124 -2.50 -20.35 -3.17
C ILE A 124 -2.37 -19.24 -4.21
N ALA A 125 -1.27 -18.49 -4.15
CA ALA A 125 -0.88 -17.57 -5.21
C ALA A 125 0.19 -18.19 -6.12
N GLN A 126 0.21 -17.75 -7.37
CA GLN A 126 1.27 -18.04 -8.33
C GLN A 126 2.17 -16.81 -8.51
N LYS A 127 3.40 -17.01 -8.98
CA LYS A 127 4.30 -15.90 -9.32
C LYS A 127 3.70 -15.10 -10.46
N VAL A 128 3.52 -13.81 -10.27
CA VAL A 128 3.11 -12.90 -11.33
C VAL A 128 4.20 -12.82 -12.40
N SER A 129 3.80 -12.84 -13.67
CA SER A 129 4.73 -12.62 -14.78
C SER A 129 5.17 -11.15 -14.81
N ASN A 130 6.34 -10.85 -15.39
CA ASN A 130 6.81 -9.46 -15.55
C ASN A 130 5.85 -8.59 -16.38
N LYS A 131 4.93 -9.21 -17.11
CA LYS A 131 3.84 -8.54 -17.84
C LYS A 131 2.53 -9.26 -17.61
N VAL A 132 1.45 -8.49 -17.51
CA VAL A 132 0.07 -8.98 -17.42
C VAL A 132 -0.71 -8.39 -18.59
N ILE A 133 -1.29 -9.26 -19.42
CA ILE A 133 -2.11 -8.86 -20.57
C ILE A 133 -3.57 -8.99 -20.18
N SER A 134 -4.35 -7.93 -20.39
CA SER A 134 -5.77 -7.93 -20.07
C SER A 134 -6.57 -8.93 -20.92
N LEU A 135 -7.80 -9.25 -20.50
CA LEU A 135 -8.63 -10.30 -21.11
C LEU A 135 -8.87 -10.06 -22.61
N LYS A 136 -9.31 -8.85 -22.99
CA LYS A 136 -9.53 -8.48 -24.41
C LYS A 136 -8.25 -8.03 -25.11
N LYS A 137 -7.10 -8.06 -24.41
CA LYS A 137 -5.79 -7.62 -24.91
C LYS A 137 -5.73 -6.13 -25.26
N ASN A 138 -6.60 -5.32 -24.66
CA ASN A 138 -6.58 -3.87 -24.82
C ASN A 138 -5.43 -3.21 -24.05
N TYR A 139 -4.97 -3.86 -22.97
CA TYR A 139 -3.96 -3.32 -22.07
C TYR A 139 -2.86 -4.34 -21.79
N THR A 140 -1.63 -3.85 -21.68
CA THR A 140 -0.48 -4.63 -21.21
C THR A 140 0.16 -3.90 -20.05
N PHE A 141 0.10 -4.50 -18.87
CA PHE A 141 0.69 -3.98 -17.66
C PHE A 141 2.08 -4.56 -17.48
N ASP A 142 3.09 -3.68 -17.38
CA ASP A 142 4.40 -4.07 -16.88
C ASP A 142 4.33 -4.15 -15.34
N ILE A 143 4.84 -5.23 -14.76
CA ILE A 143 4.94 -5.38 -13.31
C ILE A 143 6.24 -4.72 -12.83
N PHE A 144 6.09 -3.72 -11.97
CA PHE A 144 7.18 -2.85 -11.53
C PHE A 144 7.38 -2.98 -10.02
N SER A 145 8.59 -3.31 -9.58
CA SER A 145 8.89 -3.48 -8.15
C SER A 145 8.99 -2.12 -7.45
N MET A 146 8.29 -1.96 -6.33
CA MET A 146 8.29 -0.75 -5.51
C MET A 146 8.48 -1.09 -4.03
N PRO A 147 9.60 -1.74 -3.65
CA PRO A 147 9.83 -2.14 -2.26
C PRO A 147 9.89 -0.93 -1.34
N GLY A 148 9.55 -1.15 -0.07
CA GLY A 148 9.75 -0.17 0.99
C GLY A 148 8.54 -0.03 1.91
N HIS A 149 7.32 0.04 1.38
CA HIS A 149 6.11 -0.11 2.22
C HIS A 149 5.91 -1.57 2.62
N ALA A 150 6.10 -2.46 1.64
CA ALA A 150 6.35 -3.88 1.86
C ALA A 150 7.53 -4.31 0.98
N PRO A 151 8.38 -5.27 1.39
CA PRO A 151 9.55 -5.72 0.61
C PRO A 151 9.23 -6.28 -0.79
N GLU A 152 8.01 -6.77 -0.96
CA GLU A 152 7.48 -7.42 -2.16
C GLU A 152 6.53 -6.54 -2.98
N LEU A 153 6.28 -5.30 -2.57
CA LEU A 153 5.25 -4.47 -3.19
C LEU A 153 5.54 -4.28 -4.68
N ILE A 154 4.51 -4.52 -5.49
CA ILE A 154 4.53 -4.30 -6.94
C ILE A 154 3.47 -3.27 -7.36
N ALA A 155 3.81 -2.52 -8.40
CA ALA A 155 2.90 -1.68 -9.16
C ALA A 155 2.61 -2.30 -10.53
N LEU A 156 1.45 -1.98 -11.09
CA LEU A 156 1.06 -2.36 -12.46
C LEU A 156 1.04 -1.09 -13.31
N ILE A 157 1.85 -1.04 -14.37
CA ILE A 157 2.00 0.13 -15.23
C ILE A 157 1.56 -0.19 -16.65
N GLU A 158 0.53 0.50 -17.15
CA GLU A 158 0.10 0.44 -18.55
C GLU A 158 0.66 1.66 -19.28
N LYS A 159 1.53 1.42 -20.27
CA LYS A 159 2.30 2.47 -20.93
C LYS A 159 1.49 3.31 -21.91
N SER A 160 0.53 2.69 -22.61
CA SER A 160 -0.17 3.32 -23.73
C SER A 160 -1.15 4.39 -23.26
N GLN A 161 -1.73 4.20 -22.08
CA GLN A 161 -2.67 5.07 -21.41
C GLN A 161 -2.02 5.84 -20.24
N GLU A 162 -0.74 5.56 -19.96
CA GLU A 162 0.06 6.21 -18.93
C GLU A 162 -0.54 6.05 -17.50
N TRP A 163 -1.08 4.86 -17.23
CA TRP A 163 -1.64 4.51 -15.93
C TRP A 163 -0.62 3.76 -15.08
N ALA A 164 -0.56 4.10 -13.79
CA ALA A 164 0.18 3.31 -12.80
C ALA A 164 -0.68 3.05 -11.56
N PHE A 165 -0.93 1.77 -11.29
CA PHE A 165 -1.55 1.29 -10.06
C PHE A 165 -0.45 1.03 -9.04
N VAL A 166 -0.26 1.97 -8.12
CA VAL A 166 0.89 1.99 -7.18
C VAL A 166 0.51 1.60 -5.75
N SER A 167 -0.76 1.25 -5.51
CA SER A 167 -1.26 0.76 -4.22
C SER A 167 -0.86 1.71 -3.08
N ASP A 168 -0.14 1.21 -2.07
CA ASP A 168 0.35 1.96 -0.91
C ASP A 168 1.76 2.55 -1.06
N ALA A 169 2.42 2.37 -2.22
CA ALA A 169 3.78 2.87 -2.43
C ALA A 169 3.88 4.40 -2.37
N VAL A 170 2.80 5.09 -2.75
CA VAL A 170 2.71 6.56 -2.74
C VAL A 170 1.37 6.95 -2.14
N GLN A 171 1.40 7.76 -1.07
CA GLN A 171 0.20 8.18 -0.36
C GLN A 171 0.15 9.71 -0.19
N PRO A 172 -1.00 10.38 -0.46
CA PRO A 172 -1.12 11.84 -0.39
C PRO A 172 -0.89 12.39 1.02
N ARG A 173 -1.32 11.62 2.02
CA ARG A 173 -1.06 11.90 3.43
C ARG A 173 -0.21 10.78 3.99
N TYR A 174 1.10 10.98 4.06
CA TYR A 174 1.88 10.24 5.02
C TYR A 174 1.40 10.69 6.40
N LYS A 175 0.73 9.80 7.13
CA LYS A 175 0.54 10.02 8.56
C LYS A 175 1.88 9.93 9.31
N MET A 176 2.94 9.53 8.60
CA MET A 176 4.31 9.43 9.08
C MET A 176 4.44 8.43 10.22
N ILE A 177 3.58 7.42 10.18
CA ILE A 177 3.52 6.34 11.14
C ILE A 177 4.10 5.14 10.41
N PHE A 178 5.28 4.67 10.84
CA PHE A 178 6.02 3.60 10.18
C PHE A 178 5.98 2.31 11.00
N GLY A 179 5.80 1.19 10.30
CA GLY A 179 6.00 -0.17 10.79
C GLY A 179 7.49 -0.51 10.90
N ASN A 180 7.88 -1.15 12.00
CA ASN A 180 9.22 -1.74 12.13
C ASN A 180 9.24 -2.90 13.14
N ASN A 181 8.50 -2.76 14.24
CA ASN A 181 8.51 -3.73 15.34
C ASN A 181 7.45 -4.83 15.20
N SER A 182 6.76 -4.89 14.06
CA SER A 182 5.75 -5.90 13.74
C SER A 182 6.10 -6.59 12.41
N ASP A 183 5.18 -7.41 11.92
CA ASP A 183 5.19 -7.97 10.56
C ASP A 183 5.02 -6.91 9.45
N ILE A 184 4.80 -5.64 9.81
CA ILE A 184 4.87 -4.50 8.88
C ILE A 184 6.29 -3.95 8.92
N GLN A 185 7.04 -4.17 7.84
CA GLN A 185 8.44 -3.76 7.71
C GLN A 185 8.57 -2.65 6.67
N GLU A 186 8.53 -1.41 7.14
CA GLU A 186 8.68 -0.24 6.27
C GLU A 186 10.12 0.31 6.29
N ASN A 187 10.60 0.76 5.13
CA ASN A 187 11.92 1.36 4.98
C ASN A 187 11.84 2.62 4.12
N VAL A 188 12.14 3.77 4.73
CA VAL A 188 11.99 5.07 4.05
C VAL A 188 12.98 5.26 2.89
N SER A 189 14.20 4.71 2.98
CA SER A 189 15.19 4.78 1.89
C SER A 189 14.72 3.99 0.67
N LEU A 190 14.11 2.82 0.90
CA LEU A 190 13.54 2.02 -0.19
C LEU A 190 12.30 2.68 -0.79
N ILE A 191 11.40 3.24 0.03
CA ILE A 191 10.26 4.03 -0.46
C ILE A 191 10.74 5.18 -1.35
N PHE A 192 11.74 5.94 -0.89
CA PHE A 192 12.34 7.03 -1.66
C PHE A 192 12.90 6.52 -3.01
N LYS A 193 13.73 5.48 -2.99
CA LYS A 193 14.33 4.89 -4.19
C LYS A 193 13.27 4.37 -5.16
N SER A 194 12.22 3.72 -4.66
CA SER A 194 11.10 3.22 -5.46
C SER A 194 10.36 4.35 -6.19
N MET A 195 10.13 5.48 -5.51
CA MET A 195 9.53 6.67 -6.12
C MET A 195 10.45 7.29 -7.19
N VAL A 196 11.75 7.41 -6.93
CA VAL A 196 12.73 7.92 -7.91
C VAL A 196 12.78 7.00 -9.15
N ASN A 197 12.83 5.69 -8.94
CA ASN A 197 12.84 4.71 -10.03
C ASN A 197 11.54 4.76 -10.85
N LEU A 198 10.38 4.95 -10.21
CA LEU A 198 9.12 5.13 -10.91
C LEU A 198 9.11 6.39 -11.76
N LEU A 199 9.67 7.51 -11.28
CA LEU A 199 9.79 8.73 -12.06
C LEU A 199 10.69 8.55 -13.30
N ASP A 200 11.85 7.91 -13.16
CA ASP A 200 12.72 7.63 -14.31
C ASP A 200 12.06 6.67 -15.31
N TYR A 201 11.41 5.60 -14.81
CA TYR A 201 10.71 4.64 -15.64
C TYR A 201 9.58 5.28 -16.48
N THR A 202 8.89 6.24 -15.88
CA THR A 202 7.75 6.93 -16.49
C THR A 202 8.12 8.26 -17.13
N LYS A 203 9.41 8.63 -17.24
CA LYS A 203 9.83 10.00 -17.62
C LYS A 203 9.26 10.51 -18.95
N ASP A 204 9.01 9.61 -19.88
CA ASP A 204 8.47 9.92 -21.21
C ASP A 204 6.93 9.98 -21.24
N PHE A 205 6.26 9.71 -20.12
CA PHE A 205 4.79 9.79 -20.03
C PHE A 205 4.36 11.26 -19.90
N ALA A 206 3.42 11.68 -20.75
CA ALA A 206 2.91 13.04 -20.80
C ALA A 206 1.94 13.38 -19.65
N ASP A 207 1.05 12.45 -19.29
CA ASP A 207 0.00 12.54 -18.27
C ASP A 207 -0.08 11.26 -17.43
N LEU A 208 0.96 11.02 -16.61
CA LEU A 208 0.99 9.90 -15.67
C LEU A 208 -0.15 10.00 -14.64
N LYS A 209 -1.08 9.05 -14.69
CA LYS A 209 -2.18 8.88 -13.71
C LYS A 209 -1.86 7.78 -12.70
N LEU A 210 -1.88 8.14 -11.43
CA LEU A 210 -1.58 7.29 -10.28
C LEU A 210 -2.86 6.85 -9.59
N PHE A 211 -3.10 5.55 -9.59
CA PHE A 211 -4.17 4.89 -8.83
C PHE A 211 -3.58 4.28 -7.56
N ILE A 212 -4.15 4.62 -6.40
CA ILE A 212 -3.62 4.26 -5.07
C ILE A 212 -4.66 3.44 -4.28
N SER A 213 -4.27 2.74 -3.22
CA SER A 213 -5.26 2.03 -2.37
C SER A 213 -6.23 2.98 -1.65
N GLY A 214 -5.82 4.23 -1.45
CA GLY A 214 -6.55 5.24 -0.71
C GLY A 214 -7.66 5.94 -1.49
N GLN A 215 -7.76 7.25 -1.32
CA GLN A 215 -8.76 8.07 -2.02
C GLN A 215 -8.11 8.92 -3.10
N GLY A 216 -8.58 8.74 -4.33
CA GLY A 216 -8.33 9.64 -5.45
C GLY A 216 -7.34 9.09 -6.46
N VAL A 217 -7.28 9.78 -7.60
CA VAL A 217 -6.29 9.57 -8.66
C VAL A 217 -5.41 10.81 -8.68
N TYR A 218 -4.10 10.59 -8.74
CA TYR A 218 -3.10 11.67 -8.64
C TYR A 218 -2.24 11.72 -9.89
N SER A 219 -1.58 12.84 -10.10
CA SER A 219 -0.59 12.99 -11.18
C SER A 219 0.82 12.76 -10.66
N ARG A 220 1.79 12.80 -11.59
CA ARG A 220 3.24 12.79 -11.31
C ARG A 220 3.65 13.72 -10.15
N SER A 221 3.01 14.88 -10.02
CA SER A 221 3.37 15.88 -9.01
C SER A 221 3.26 15.36 -7.57
N LEU A 222 2.41 14.35 -7.32
CA LEU A 222 2.35 13.72 -6.00
C LEU A 222 3.69 13.04 -5.67
N ILE A 223 4.28 12.30 -6.61
CA ILE A 223 5.56 11.60 -6.39
C ILE A 223 6.67 12.61 -6.11
N GLU A 224 6.73 13.68 -6.92
CA GLU A 224 7.73 14.75 -6.77
C GLU A 224 7.61 15.43 -5.40
N GLN A 225 6.38 15.78 -4.98
CA GLN A 225 6.13 16.33 -3.66
C GLN A 225 6.60 15.40 -2.54
N LYS A 226 6.40 14.07 -2.69
CA LYS A 226 6.77 13.09 -1.67
C LYS A 226 8.26 12.83 -1.61
N ILE A 227 8.96 12.85 -2.74
CA ILE A 227 10.42 12.83 -2.79
C ILE A 227 10.99 14.07 -2.08
N GLU A 228 10.47 15.26 -2.36
CA GLU A 228 10.90 16.50 -1.69
C GLU A 228 10.63 16.45 -0.17
N GLU A 229 9.44 16.00 0.24
CA GLU A 229 9.06 15.86 1.64
C GLU A 229 10.03 14.94 2.40
N ILE A 230 10.31 13.74 1.85
CA ILE A 230 11.24 12.77 2.45
C ILE A 230 12.67 13.32 2.48
N THR A 231 13.13 13.98 1.41
CA THR A 231 14.48 14.57 1.35
C THR A 231 14.67 15.61 2.45
N ASN A 232 13.70 16.52 2.60
CA ASN A 232 13.74 17.56 3.63
C ASN A 232 13.74 16.98 5.05
N LEU A 233 12.94 15.93 5.28
CA LEU A 233 12.89 15.25 6.57
C LEU A 233 14.18 14.50 6.89
N HIS A 234 14.76 13.82 5.90
CA HIS A 234 16.03 13.10 6.01
C HIS A 234 17.15 14.03 6.46
N LEU A 235 17.35 15.14 5.74
CA LEU A 235 18.32 16.17 6.10
C LEU A 235 18.06 16.75 7.49
N LYS A 236 16.78 17.02 7.83
CA LYS A 236 16.42 17.60 9.13
C LYS A 236 16.71 16.65 10.30
N VAL A 237 16.44 15.35 10.15
CA VAL A 237 16.73 14.34 11.17
C VAL A 237 18.23 14.25 11.43
N HIS A 238 19.05 14.13 10.39
CA HIS A 238 20.51 14.06 10.53
C HIS A 238 21.13 15.32 11.15
N ASN A 239 20.67 16.50 10.73
CA ASN A 239 21.12 17.77 11.31
C ASN A 239 20.78 17.88 12.82
N LEU A 240 19.57 17.49 13.20
CA LEU A 240 19.16 17.50 14.61
C LEU A 240 19.87 16.42 15.42
N TYR A 241 20.12 15.24 14.85
CA TYR A 241 20.90 14.19 15.51
C TYR A 241 22.32 14.69 15.80
N SER A 242 23.00 15.24 14.79
CA SER A 242 24.36 15.81 14.93
C SER A 242 24.43 16.94 15.97
N LYS A 243 23.38 17.74 16.08
CA LYS A 243 23.26 18.77 17.11
C LYS A 243 23.14 18.15 18.50
N TYR A 244 22.20 17.22 18.68
CA TYR A 244 21.88 16.63 19.98
C TYR A 244 22.90 15.62 20.49
N LEU A 245 23.69 15.03 19.60
CA LEU A 245 24.84 14.20 19.96
C LEU A 245 25.89 14.97 20.78
N LYS A 246 25.94 16.31 20.67
CA LYS A 246 26.81 17.18 21.49
C LYS A 246 26.24 17.49 22.87
N GLU A 247 24.94 17.24 23.08
CA GLU A 247 24.20 17.60 24.29
C GLU A 247 23.82 16.38 25.14
N TYR A 248 23.73 15.19 24.53
CA TYR A 248 23.26 13.97 25.17
C TYR A 248 24.12 12.76 24.77
N ASP A 249 24.52 11.96 25.76
CA ASP A 249 25.26 10.71 25.51
C ASP A 249 24.34 9.52 25.17
N GLU A 250 23.04 9.61 25.51
CA GLU A 250 22.09 8.52 25.33
C GLU A 250 21.27 8.72 24.05
N GLU A 251 21.46 7.84 23.06
CA GLU A 251 20.78 7.89 21.77
C GLU A 251 19.24 7.94 21.90
N SER A 252 18.67 7.23 22.86
CA SER A 252 17.23 7.26 23.12
C SER A 252 16.71 8.66 23.46
N LYS A 253 17.52 9.49 24.15
CA LYS A 253 17.18 10.88 24.46
C LYS A 253 17.29 11.78 23.22
N ILE A 254 18.30 11.54 22.38
CA ILE A 254 18.47 12.23 21.09
C ILE A 254 17.22 12.05 20.23
N PHE A 255 16.80 10.81 19.97
CA PHE A 255 15.61 10.55 19.14
C PHE A 255 14.33 11.13 19.74
N ARG A 256 14.14 11.08 21.07
CA ARG A 256 12.98 11.74 21.72
C ARG A 256 12.97 13.25 21.51
N LYS A 257 14.15 13.90 21.46
CA LYS A 257 14.26 15.34 21.16
C LYS A 257 13.93 15.64 19.70
N ILE A 258 14.46 14.84 18.76
CA ILE A 258 14.11 14.95 17.34
C ILE A 258 12.60 14.80 17.13
N LEU A 259 11.97 13.80 17.76
CA LEU A 259 10.52 13.62 17.74
C LEU A 259 9.77 14.87 18.23
N LYS A 260 10.20 15.43 19.36
CA LYS A 260 9.59 16.63 19.93
C LYS A 260 9.75 17.85 19.02
N ASP A 261 10.88 18.01 18.35
CA ASP A 261 11.15 19.18 17.54
C ASP A 261 10.50 19.14 16.15
N ILE A 262 10.42 17.96 15.54
CA ILE A 262 9.81 17.79 14.22
C ILE A 262 8.29 17.59 14.34
N PHE A 263 7.84 16.73 15.26
CA PHE A 263 6.44 16.27 15.33
C PHE A 263 5.71 16.67 16.61
N ARG A 264 6.36 17.37 17.53
CA ARG A 264 5.86 17.76 18.87
C ARG A 264 5.68 16.58 19.84
N ARG A 265 5.08 15.49 19.39
CA ARG A 265 4.83 14.27 20.17
C ARG A 265 4.49 13.09 19.26
N GLU A 266 4.51 11.89 19.83
CA GLU A 266 3.99 10.70 19.17
C GLU A 266 2.47 10.81 18.93
N THR A 267 2.00 10.16 17.87
CA THR A 267 0.60 10.09 17.47
C THR A 267 -0.23 9.25 18.44
N ALA A 268 -1.56 9.43 18.43
CA ALA A 268 -2.46 8.59 19.20
C ALA A 268 -2.37 7.11 18.76
N ILE A 269 -2.24 6.88 17.45
CA ILE A 269 -2.05 5.54 16.86
C ILE A 269 -0.76 4.91 17.36
N GLY A 270 0.36 5.65 17.38
CA GLY A 270 1.62 5.11 17.90
C GLY A 270 1.58 4.69 19.36
N LYS A 271 0.77 5.37 20.18
CA LYS A 271 0.52 4.95 21.57
C LYS A 271 -0.37 3.71 21.64
N LEU A 272 -1.46 3.68 20.88
CA LEU A 272 -2.42 2.57 20.87
C LEU A 272 -1.79 1.26 20.38
N THR A 273 -0.90 1.36 19.38
CA THR A 273 -0.16 0.23 18.82
C THR A 273 1.12 -0.09 19.59
N LYS A 274 1.36 0.57 20.73
CA LYS A 274 2.58 0.40 21.56
C LYS A 274 3.90 0.55 20.79
N GLY A 275 3.89 1.31 19.69
CA GLY A 275 5.07 1.55 18.87
C GLY A 275 5.24 0.62 17.67
N ASP A 276 4.29 -0.28 17.38
CA ASP A 276 4.32 -1.07 16.14
C ASP A 276 4.29 -0.13 14.93
N LEU A 277 3.35 0.82 14.96
CA LEU A 277 3.15 1.85 13.95
C LEU A 277 3.47 3.20 14.60
N SER A 278 4.62 3.82 14.34
CA SER A 278 5.01 5.06 15.05
C SER A 278 5.82 6.05 14.23
N VAL A 279 5.76 7.32 14.63
CA VAL A 279 6.64 8.38 14.07
C VAL A 279 8.09 8.16 14.51
N MET A 280 8.29 7.60 15.71
CA MET A 280 9.62 7.22 16.17
C MET A 280 10.31 6.23 15.22
N ASN A 281 9.58 5.25 14.68
CA ASN A 281 10.14 4.30 13.71
C ASN A 281 10.59 5.01 12.43
N LEU A 282 9.81 5.99 11.94
CA LEU A 282 10.20 6.80 10.78
C LEU A 282 11.49 7.59 11.05
N ILE A 283 11.60 8.26 12.20
CA ILE A 283 12.80 9.04 12.55
C ILE A 283 14.04 8.14 12.55
N LYS A 284 13.94 6.95 13.12
CA LYS A 284 15.03 5.98 13.14
C LYS A 284 15.37 5.51 11.73
N SER A 285 14.38 5.15 10.91
CA SER A 285 14.58 4.75 9.52
C SER A 285 15.24 5.85 8.68
N LEU A 286 14.87 7.12 8.90
CA LEU A 286 15.51 8.28 8.26
C LEU A 286 16.96 8.44 8.70
N TYR A 287 17.27 8.23 9.98
CA TYR A 287 18.64 8.35 10.49
C TYR A 287 19.53 7.19 10.01
N GLU A 288 19.01 5.97 9.96
CA GLU A 288 19.71 4.78 9.44
C GLU A 288 19.98 4.86 7.93
N TRP A 289 19.22 5.69 7.21
CA TRP A 289 19.55 6.04 5.83
C TRP A 289 20.68 7.07 5.83
N ASP A 290 21.87 6.67 5.40
CA ASP A 290 23.03 7.56 5.33
C ASP A 290 22.81 8.78 4.41
N LEU A 291 23.45 9.91 4.75
CA LEU A 291 23.51 11.15 3.95
C LEU A 291 24.50 11.05 2.78
#